data_AF-A0A7D5IGN0-F1
#
_entry.id   AF-A0A7D5IGN0-F1
#
_cell.length_a   1.000
_cell.length_b   1.000
_cell.length_c   1.000
_cell.angle_alpha   90.00
_cell.angle_beta   90.00
_cell.angle_gamma   90.00
#
_symmetry.space_group_name_H-M   'P 1'
#
loop_
_entity.id
_entity.type
_entity.pdbx_description
1 polymer ?
#
loop_
_entity_poly.entity_id
_entity_poly.type
_entity_poly.pdbx_seq_one_letter_code
_entity_poly.pdbx_strand_id
1 'polypeptide(L)'
;MRWRPVALALLAVGLVATAGCAGLGGPSGETTPTPPYIAHDGENVTVQPAAEQTISGATTLEAGENVTVRVQSSGGESPFLKTDTANVTEGGSFEATFDFSGVESGAPFEVTVRHNGSEIVAADGVVA
;
A
#
# COMPACT_ATOMS: atom_id res chain seq x y z
N MET A 1 16.30 12.45 18.55
CA MET A 1 15.70 12.01 17.27
C MET A 1 16.49 12.66 16.14
N ARG A 2 17.41 11.93 15.49
CA ARG A 2 18.31 12.48 14.47
C ARG A 2 18.06 11.77 13.15
N TRP A 3 17.27 12.39 12.29
CA TRP A 3 17.15 12.02 10.88
C TRP A 3 18.48 12.29 10.18
N ARG A 4 19.00 11.27 9.48
CA ARG A 4 20.25 11.36 8.72
C ARG A 4 19.89 11.66 7.27
N PRO A 5 20.38 12.76 6.67
CA PRO A 5 20.19 13.05 5.26
C PRO A 5 21.14 12.22 4.38
N VAL A 6 20.64 11.89 3.21
CA VAL A 6 21.27 11.17 2.09
C VAL A 6 22.58 11.84 1.69
N ALA A 7 23.67 11.06 1.66
CA ALA A 7 24.94 11.45 1.07
C ALA A 7 25.10 10.75 -0.28
N LEU A 8 24.93 11.55 -1.33
CA LEU A 8 25.20 11.22 -2.73
C LEU A 8 26.69 10.87 -2.89
N ALA A 9 27.01 9.63 -3.26
CA ALA A 9 28.37 9.24 -3.64
C ALA A 9 28.49 9.23 -5.17
N LEU A 10 29.23 10.22 -5.70
CA LEU A 10 29.76 10.22 -7.06
C LEU A 10 30.90 9.20 -7.15
N LEU A 11 30.89 8.31 -8.16
CA LEU A 11 32.13 7.87 -8.78
C LEU A 11 31.90 7.40 -10.23
N ALA A 12 32.69 7.97 -11.14
CA ALA A 12 32.74 7.72 -12.57
C ALA A 12 33.47 6.39 -12.92
N VAL A 13 33.49 6.06 -14.23
CA VAL A 13 34.28 5.05 -14.99
C VAL A 13 33.33 4.05 -15.68
N GLY A 14 33.41 3.73 -16.97
CA GLY A 14 34.34 4.07 -18.04
C GLY A 14 33.80 3.56 -19.38
N LEU A 15 34.34 4.13 -20.46
CA LEU A 15 34.02 3.87 -21.86
C LEU A 15 34.57 2.53 -22.36
N VAL A 16 33.74 1.64 -22.93
CA VAL A 16 34.18 0.51 -23.80
C VAL A 16 33.15 0.23 -24.92
N ALA A 17 33.68 -0.16 -26.07
CA ALA A 17 33.11 -0.15 -27.41
C ALA A 17 32.17 -1.32 -27.80
N THR A 18 31.40 -1.03 -28.85
CA THR A 18 30.68 -1.87 -29.83
C THR A 18 30.90 -3.39 -29.84
N ALA A 19 29.80 -4.16 -29.87
CA ALA A 19 29.53 -5.26 -30.82
C ALA A 19 28.13 -5.82 -30.55
N GLY A 20 27.33 -6.00 -31.61
CA GLY A 20 25.98 -6.54 -31.51
C GLY A 20 25.94 -8.03 -31.17
N CYS A 21 24.91 -8.41 -30.42
CA CYS A 21 24.24 -9.71 -30.53
C CYS A 21 22.76 -9.46 -30.23
N ALA A 22 21.88 -9.78 -31.18
CA ALA A 22 20.47 -9.99 -30.90
C ALA A 22 20.34 -11.27 -30.06
N GLY A 23 19.74 -11.17 -28.88
CA GLY A 23 19.54 -12.30 -27.98
C GLY A 23 18.67 -11.95 -26.78
N LEU A 24 17.38 -12.28 -26.90
CA LEU A 24 16.45 -12.74 -25.86
C LEU A 24 16.78 -12.37 -24.40
N GLY A 25 16.02 -11.43 -23.86
CA GLY A 25 15.81 -11.28 -22.42
C GLY A 25 14.65 -10.33 -22.23
N GLY A 26 13.44 -10.86 -21.98
CA GLY A 26 12.35 -10.05 -21.42
C GLY A 26 12.83 -9.34 -20.15
N PRO A 27 12.11 -8.33 -19.62
CA PRO A 27 12.46 -7.79 -18.32
C PRO A 27 12.52 -8.98 -17.37
N SER A 28 13.72 -9.33 -16.91
CA SER A 28 13.88 -10.21 -15.78
C SER A 28 13.07 -9.54 -14.70
N GLY A 29 11.85 -10.04 -14.47
CA GLY A 29 11.09 -9.69 -13.30
C GLY A 29 11.98 -10.10 -12.16
N GLU A 30 12.74 -9.15 -11.62
CA GLU A 30 13.33 -9.27 -10.31
C GLU A 30 12.14 -9.55 -9.41
N THR A 31 11.91 -10.83 -9.10
CA THR A 31 11.01 -11.26 -8.05
C THR A 31 11.68 -10.93 -6.73
N THR A 32 12.01 -9.65 -6.52
CA THR A 32 12.15 -9.15 -5.16
C THR A 32 10.76 -9.29 -4.59
N PRO A 33 10.55 -10.11 -3.54
CA PRO A 33 9.25 -10.19 -2.91
C PRO A 33 8.88 -8.78 -2.45
N THR A 34 7.92 -8.16 -3.13
CA THR A 34 7.44 -6.84 -2.73
C THR A 34 6.76 -7.02 -1.38
N PRO A 35 7.24 -6.34 -0.32
CA PRO A 35 6.57 -6.43 0.96
C PRO A 35 5.11 -5.96 0.83
N PRO A 36 4.20 -6.49 1.66
CA PRO A 36 2.81 -6.04 1.65
C PRO A 36 2.74 -4.54 1.91
N TYR A 37 1.89 -3.84 1.16
CA TYR A 37 1.72 -2.40 1.25
C TYR A 37 0.26 -2.00 0.96
N ILE A 38 -0.12 -0.83 1.48
CA ILE A 38 -1.40 -0.18 1.18
C ILE A 38 -1.09 0.98 0.22
N ALA A 39 -1.81 1.08 -0.90
CA ALA A 39 -1.57 2.11 -1.90
C ALA A 39 -2.06 3.48 -1.42
N HIS A 40 -1.23 4.51 -1.60
CA HIS A 40 -1.54 5.90 -1.27
C HIS A 40 -0.64 6.86 -2.07
N ASP A 41 -1.16 8.03 -2.42
CA ASP A 41 -0.45 9.02 -3.26
C ASP A 41 0.52 9.94 -2.48
N GLY A 42 0.48 9.92 -1.14
CA GLY A 42 1.22 10.85 -0.28
C GLY A 42 2.03 10.16 0.82
N GLU A 43 2.07 10.76 2.00
CA GLU A 43 2.64 10.12 3.19
C GLU A 43 1.65 9.17 3.87
N ASN A 44 0.37 9.26 3.50
CA ASN A 44 -0.73 8.76 4.29
C ASN A 44 -1.92 8.40 3.38
N VAL A 45 -2.73 7.41 3.75
CA VAL A 45 -3.96 7.09 3.02
C VAL A 45 -4.92 8.28 3.13
N THR A 46 -5.47 8.72 2.00
CA THR A 46 -6.40 9.86 1.95
C THR A 46 -7.70 9.42 1.30
N VAL A 47 -8.82 9.65 2.00
CA VAL A 47 -10.17 9.31 1.50
C VAL A 47 -11.08 10.52 1.67
N GLN A 48 -12.12 10.61 0.86
CA GLN A 48 -13.13 11.67 0.98
C GLN A 48 -14.24 11.26 1.96
N PRO A 49 -14.94 12.21 2.61
CA PRO A 49 -16.12 11.95 3.43
C PRO A 49 -17.33 11.61 2.54
N ALA A 50 -17.20 10.55 1.75
CA ALA A 50 -18.18 10.12 0.78
C ALA A 50 -18.40 8.60 0.90
N ALA A 51 -19.51 8.15 0.33
CA ALA A 51 -19.70 6.73 0.08
C ALA A 51 -18.63 6.23 -0.91
N GLU A 52 -18.43 4.92 -0.95
CA GLU A 52 -17.67 4.24 -2.00
C GLU A 52 -16.19 4.65 -2.12
N GLN A 53 -15.50 4.83 -0.99
CA GLN A 53 -14.06 5.05 -0.98
C GLN A 53 -13.32 3.72 -1.08
N THR A 54 -12.50 3.58 -2.11
CA THR A 54 -11.71 2.37 -2.34
C THR A 54 -10.34 2.51 -1.69
N ILE A 55 -9.97 1.52 -0.87
CA ILE A 55 -8.63 1.32 -0.35
C ILE A 55 -8.06 0.09 -1.05
N SER A 56 -6.93 0.28 -1.72
CA SER A 56 -6.23 -0.77 -2.44
C SER A 56 -4.84 -1.01 -1.85
N GLY A 57 -4.26 -2.16 -2.16
CA GLY A 57 -2.92 -2.51 -1.73
C GLY A 57 -2.47 -3.82 -2.35
N ALA A 58 -1.25 -4.23 -2.04
CA ALA A 58 -0.72 -5.52 -2.45
C ALA A 58 -0.17 -6.30 -1.25
N THR A 59 -0.15 -7.62 -1.41
CA THR A 59 0.35 -8.57 -0.43
C THR A 59 1.12 -9.70 -1.13
N THR A 60 1.86 -10.47 -0.36
CA THR A 60 2.60 -11.66 -0.84
C THR A 60 1.77 -12.94 -0.75
N LEU A 61 0.48 -12.83 -0.42
CA LEU A 61 -0.44 -13.98 -0.35
C LEU A 61 -0.79 -14.47 -1.76
N GLU A 62 -1.17 -15.75 -1.83
CA GLU A 62 -1.63 -16.36 -3.08
C GLU A 62 -3.01 -15.84 -3.50
N ALA A 63 -3.29 -15.93 -4.80
CA ALA A 63 -4.59 -15.59 -5.36
C ALA A 63 -5.70 -16.45 -4.74
N GLY A 64 -6.85 -15.84 -4.45
CA GLY A 64 -7.99 -16.50 -3.82
C GLY A 64 -7.93 -16.55 -2.29
N GLU A 65 -6.84 -16.07 -1.68
CA GLU A 65 -6.80 -15.79 -0.25
C GLU A 65 -7.71 -14.60 0.10
N ASN A 66 -8.26 -14.61 1.31
CA ASN A 66 -9.15 -13.55 1.80
C ASN A 66 -8.44 -12.72 2.85
N VAL A 67 -8.31 -11.42 2.60
CA VAL A 67 -7.78 -10.46 3.57
C VAL A 67 -8.89 -9.63 4.17
N THR A 68 -8.78 -9.36 5.47
CA THR A 68 -9.67 -8.47 6.18
C THR A 68 -9.03 -7.09 6.25
N VAL A 69 -9.64 -6.12 5.59
CA VAL A 69 -9.25 -4.71 5.67
C VAL A 69 -10.08 -4.05 6.76
N ARG A 70 -9.42 -3.52 7.77
CA ARG A 70 -10.05 -2.85 8.91
C ARG A 70 -9.65 -1.39 8.92
N VAL A 71 -10.63 -0.51 8.93
CA VAL A 71 -10.42 0.94 9.09
C VAL A 71 -10.91 1.34 10.46
N GLN A 72 -10.01 1.80 11.31
CA GLN A 72 -10.31 2.19 12.68
C GLN A 72 -9.92 3.65 12.90
N SER A 73 -10.80 4.44 13.50
CA SER A 73 -10.43 5.80 13.95
C SER A 73 -9.26 5.72 14.94
N SER A 74 -8.21 6.51 14.67
CA SER A 74 -7.04 6.66 15.56
C SER A 74 -7.14 7.92 16.43
N GLY A 75 -8.20 8.72 16.24
CA GLY A 75 -8.51 9.91 17.04
C GLY A 75 -9.70 10.69 16.48
N GLY A 76 -10.07 11.79 17.16
CA GLY A 76 -11.16 12.68 16.78
C GLY A 76 -12.38 12.61 17.71
N GLU A 77 -13.41 13.38 17.37
CA GLU A 77 -14.63 13.52 18.18
C GLU A 77 -15.63 12.37 17.95
N SER A 78 -15.50 11.67 16.82
CA SER A 78 -16.44 10.66 16.33
C SER A 78 -15.70 9.33 16.05
N PRO A 79 -15.60 8.40 17.03
CA PRO A 79 -14.93 7.12 16.82
C PRO A 79 -15.72 6.24 15.86
N PHE A 80 -15.02 5.59 14.92
CA PHE A 80 -15.61 4.64 13.99
C PHE A 80 -14.72 3.41 13.79
N LEU A 81 -15.36 2.31 13.44
CA LEU A 81 -14.72 1.06 13.04
C LEU A 81 -15.47 0.50 11.85
N LYS A 82 -14.76 0.30 10.74
CA LYS A 82 -15.28 -0.31 9.52
C LYS A 82 -14.41 -1.50 9.19
N THR A 83 -15.00 -2.57 8.67
CA THR A 83 -14.27 -3.79 8.35
C THR A 83 -14.91 -4.41 7.13
N ASP A 84 -14.07 -4.79 6.17
CA ASP A 84 -14.48 -5.41 4.93
C ASP A 84 -13.51 -6.54 4.58
N THR A 85 -13.97 -7.49 3.76
CA THR A 85 -13.15 -8.63 3.35
C THR A 85 -12.93 -8.57 1.84
N ALA A 86 -11.68 -8.45 1.45
CA ALA A 86 -11.26 -8.40 0.06
C ALA A 86 -10.58 -9.71 -0.34
N ASN A 87 -10.79 -10.12 -1.60
CA ASN A 87 -10.09 -11.27 -2.16
C ASN A 87 -8.79 -10.82 -2.81
N VAL A 88 -7.73 -11.59 -2.58
CA VAL A 88 -6.43 -11.37 -3.20
C VAL A 88 -6.50 -11.87 -4.65
N THR A 89 -6.15 -11.00 -5.58
CA THR A 89 -6.12 -11.28 -7.02
C THR A 89 -4.86 -12.06 -7.43
N GLU A 90 -4.80 -12.51 -8.67
CA GLU A 90 -3.65 -13.26 -9.23
C GLU A 90 -2.32 -12.49 -9.16
N GLY A 91 -2.37 -11.16 -9.05
CA GLY A 91 -1.19 -10.30 -8.87
C GLY A 91 -0.87 -9.97 -7.41
N GLY A 92 -1.53 -10.59 -6.42
CA GLY A 92 -1.35 -10.27 -5.00
C GLY A 92 -2.02 -8.96 -4.57
N SER A 93 -2.81 -8.33 -5.44
CA SER A 93 -3.51 -7.07 -5.13
C SER A 93 -4.86 -7.34 -4.47
N PHE A 94 -5.29 -6.46 -3.57
CA PHE A 94 -6.61 -6.47 -2.96
C PHE A 94 -7.23 -5.06 -2.99
N GLU A 95 -8.56 -5.00 -3.02
CA GLU A 95 -9.32 -3.76 -3.00
C GLU A 95 -10.53 -3.92 -2.07
N ALA A 96 -10.74 -2.94 -1.20
CA ALA A 96 -11.86 -2.89 -0.27
C ALA A 96 -12.54 -1.53 -0.37
N THR A 97 -13.88 -1.52 -0.41
CA THR A 97 -14.66 -0.30 -0.54
C THR A 97 -15.39 -0.02 0.77
N PHE A 98 -15.29 1.22 1.24
CA PHE A 98 -15.87 1.67 2.50
C PHE A 98 -16.70 2.94 2.32
N ASP A 99 -17.73 3.08 3.15
CA ASP A 99 -18.51 4.30 3.23
C ASP A 99 -17.96 5.22 4.32
N PHE A 100 -17.51 6.43 3.97
CA PHE A 100 -17.07 7.48 4.89
C PHE A 100 -18.02 8.68 4.93
N SER A 101 -19.23 8.56 4.38
CA SER A 101 -20.19 9.67 4.26
C SER A 101 -20.61 10.28 5.60
N GLY A 102 -20.52 9.52 6.69
CA GLY A 102 -20.79 9.96 8.06
C GLY A 102 -19.56 10.33 8.88
N VAL A 103 -18.37 10.42 8.27
CA VAL A 103 -17.12 10.75 8.96
C VAL A 103 -16.73 12.20 8.64
N GLU A 104 -16.33 12.95 9.65
CA GLU A 104 -15.91 14.33 9.50
C GLU A 104 -14.55 14.42 8.77
N SER A 105 -14.41 15.41 7.88
CA SER A 105 -13.11 15.76 7.30
C SER A 105 -12.13 16.14 8.40
N GLY A 106 -10.87 15.74 8.22
CA GLY A 106 -9.79 15.88 9.18
C GLY A 106 -9.71 14.75 10.21
N ALA A 107 -10.64 13.78 10.20
CA ALA A 107 -10.59 12.65 11.13
C ALA A 107 -9.44 11.68 10.78
N PRO A 108 -8.49 11.43 11.71
CA PRO A 108 -7.44 10.45 11.50
C PRO A 108 -7.97 9.02 11.71
N PHE A 109 -7.49 8.10 10.88
CA PHE A 109 -7.78 6.68 10.99
C PHE A 109 -6.53 5.85 10.72
N GLU A 110 -6.59 4.58 11.04
CA GLU A 110 -5.58 3.58 10.72
C GLU A 110 -6.25 2.47 9.91
N VAL A 111 -5.62 2.09 8.81
CA VAL A 111 -6.01 0.94 7.99
C VAL A 111 -5.11 -0.22 8.37
N THR A 112 -5.69 -1.30 8.86
CA THR A 112 -5.01 -2.56 9.13
C THR A 112 -5.47 -3.62 8.15
N VAL A 113 -4.54 -4.27 7.46
CA VAL A 113 -4.82 -5.45 6.64
C VAL A 113 -4.40 -6.69 7.42
N ARG A 114 -5.35 -7.62 7.56
CA ARG A 114 -5.17 -8.84 8.35
C ARG A 114 -5.47 -10.07 7.51
N HIS A 115 -4.78 -11.16 7.79
CA HIS A 115 -5.07 -12.49 7.24
C HIS A 115 -5.14 -13.49 8.39
N ASN A 116 -6.21 -14.28 8.42
CA ASN A 116 -6.45 -15.26 9.49
C ASN A 116 -6.29 -14.69 10.92
N GLY A 117 -6.67 -13.41 11.11
CA GLY A 117 -6.56 -12.72 12.39
C GLY A 117 -5.18 -12.15 12.73
N SER A 118 -4.16 -12.35 11.90
CA SER A 118 -2.83 -11.72 12.06
C SER A 118 -2.72 -10.47 11.21
N GLU A 119 -2.12 -9.41 11.75
CA GLU A 119 -1.80 -8.20 10.99
C GLU A 119 -0.65 -8.47 10.02
N ILE A 120 -0.82 -8.04 8.77
CA ILE A 120 0.20 -8.15 7.73
C ILE A 120 0.83 -6.78 7.47
N VAL A 121 0.00 -5.75 7.36
CA VAL A 121 0.42 -4.38 7.10
C VAL A 121 -0.60 -3.42 7.72
N ALA A 122 -0.11 -2.28 8.18
CA ALA A 122 -0.92 -1.16 8.62
C ALA A 122 -0.42 0.13 7.96
N ALA A 123 -1.33 1.08 7.74
CA ALA A 123 -1.02 2.42 7.27
C ALA A 123 -1.96 3.43 7.93
N ASP A 124 -1.41 4.59 8.27
CA ASP A 124 -2.19 5.71 8.75
C ASP A 124 -3.02 6.33 7.61
N GLY A 125 -4.14 6.95 8.00
CA GLY A 125 -5.22 7.45 7.17
C GLY A 125 -5.77 8.81 7.64
N VAL A 126 -6.21 9.66 6.71
CA VAL A 126 -6.95 10.88 7.03
C VAL A 126 -8.12 11.07 6.06
N VAL A 127 -9.26 11.50 6.59
CA VAL A 127 -10.40 11.90 5.76
C VAL A 127 -10.15 13.35 5.33
N ALA A 128 -10.09 13.62 4.01
CA ALA A 128 -9.88 14.96 3.46
C ALA A 128 -11.18 15.61 3.02
#